data_AF-A0A947G5Q5-F1
#
_entry.id   AF-A0A947G5Q5-F1
#
_cell.length_a   1.000
_cell.length_b   1.000
_cell.length_c   1.000
_cell.angle_alpha   90.00
_cell.angle_beta   90.00
_cell.angle_gamma   90.00
#
_symmetry.space_group_name_H-M   'P 1'
#
loop_
_entity.id
_entity.type
_entity.pdbx_description
1 polymer ?
#
loop_
_entity_poly.entity_id
_entity_poly.type
_entity_poly.pdbx_seq_one_letter_code
_entity_poly.pdbx_strand_id
1 'polypeptide(L)'
;MGAAQQAEQDGKGNESQEKLRIDKYADGSILCLKFCGTIDEDFDGKKLASTAKAKTLLLDLGEVNKISSFGIREWVDFVGAVAKNAEDLILLQCSPKVVDQLNMVANFSGEKGRVYSFQCPYTCDYCDTNNKVVMQIDQDHDAIKALKPPERVCDQCGEPEYFDEDPATYFSFILGQEPFELEYEVEAFLATKLDYAVSDVARKLRIDKAIEGRMIYIKLAGDLDGAFPKEKLAEGLEGTVVLDVSGVGRIDPAGAAEWRGAINIATATSEAIYLEGVPPAFLEKLTGPEDLGPKAKVLSFTLPYQNEKDGMTQTHLIDVEENYEVIKFATPPEIKDSVCIASESMLSFLPKLPPLEVSKDLRKFIKEMKERKPEKKSKATTVPKPLPIRARLPDWEPCLPAASLPRPWPSVACLATTSTRRGSRRRSSPSTPRSPSRSTPAPRSDQRGHPATPASPRTAPRRTVACRVSASLRMQIPRKTHEWRPRRAPSRPSSTRLA
;
A
#
# COMPACT_ATOMS: atom_id res chain seq x y z
N MET A 1 -25.60 -36.71 -57.51
CA MET A 1 -24.32 -36.02 -57.80
C MET A 1 -24.60 -34.53 -57.71
N GLY A 2 -23.87 -33.71 -56.95
CA GLY A 2 -22.79 -34.01 -56.01
C GLY A 2 -22.38 -32.72 -55.26
N ALA A 3 -21.60 -32.86 -54.19
CA ALA A 3 -20.98 -31.78 -53.42
C ALA A 3 -21.90 -30.64 -52.92
N ALA A 4 -22.48 -30.82 -51.72
CA ALA A 4 -22.51 -29.70 -50.79
C ALA A 4 -21.10 -29.52 -50.20
N GLN A 5 -20.68 -28.28 -49.95
CA GLN A 5 -19.48 -27.98 -49.16
C GLN A 5 -19.84 -26.92 -48.11
N GLN A 6 -19.40 -27.16 -46.87
CA GLN A 6 -19.69 -26.29 -45.73
C GLN A 6 -18.91 -24.98 -45.82
N ALA A 7 -19.60 -23.86 -45.57
CA ALA A 7 -18.97 -22.56 -45.29
C ALA A 7 -18.87 -22.39 -43.77
N GLU A 8 -18.01 -23.19 -43.15
CA GLU A 8 -17.78 -23.17 -41.70
C GLU A 8 -16.69 -22.12 -41.41
N GLN A 9 -17.12 -20.89 -41.09
CA GLN A 9 -16.21 -19.76 -40.85
C GLN A 9 -15.67 -19.81 -39.42
N ASP A 10 -14.54 -20.48 -39.25
CA ASP A 10 -13.70 -20.38 -38.04
C ASP A 10 -13.36 -18.92 -37.75
N GLY A 11 -14.02 -18.35 -36.73
CA GLY A 11 -13.74 -17.02 -36.20
C GLY A 11 -12.42 -16.96 -35.44
N LYS A 12 -11.29 -17.15 -36.13
CA LYS A 12 -9.96 -16.96 -35.53
C LYS A 12 -9.73 -15.48 -35.23
N GLY A 13 -10.08 -15.09 -34.01
CA GLY A 13 -9.70 -13.81 -33.43
C GLY A 13 -8.19 -13.62 -33.53
N ASN A 14 -7.78 -12.56 -34.21
CA ASN A 14 -6.37 -12.23 -34.36
C ASN A 14 -5.88 -11.53 -33.08
N GLU A 15 -5.68 -12.30 -32.01
CA GLU A 15 -4.93 -11.85 -30.83
C GLU A 15 -3.48 -11.57 -31.24
N SER A 16 -3.24 -10.35 -31.71
CA SER A 16 -1.89 -9.83 -31.92
C SER A 16 -1.16 -9.87 -30.60
N GLN A 17 -0.17 -10.75 -30.46
CA GLN A 17 0.65 -10.84 -29.25
C GLN A 17 1.25 -9.48 -28.93
N GLU A 18 0.78 -8.87 -27.84
CA GLU A 18 1.30 -7.60 -27.36
C GLU A 18 2.75 -7.80 -26.94
N LYS A 19 3.66 -7.23 -27.74
CA LYS A 19 5.11 -7.27 -27.49
C LYS A 19 5.42 -6.58 -26.18
N LEU A 20 6.33 -7.18 -25.40
CA LEU A 20 6.72 -6.70 -24.09
C LEU A 20 7.14 -5.22 -24.11
N ARG A 21 6.42 -4.37 -23.37
CA ARG A 21 6.85 -3.04 -22.96
C ARG A 21 7.37 -3.14 -21.52
N ILE A 22 8.47 -2.45 -21.23
CA ILE A 22 9.06 -2.39 -19.88
C ILE A 22 9.28 -0.92 -19.53
N ASP A 23 8.35 -0.36 -18.76
CA ASP A 23 8.42 1.02 -18.32
C ASP A 23 9.30 1.09 -17.05
N LYS A 24 10.24 2.05 -17.01
CA LYS A 24 11.22 2.17 -15.92
C LYS A 24 11.01 3.45 -15.14
N TYR A 25 10.92 3.32 -13.82
CA TYR A 25 10.71 4.43 -12.89
C TYR A 25 11.78 4.41 -11.79
N ALA A 26 12.50 5.51 -11.58
CA ALA A 26 13.59 5.59 -10.60
C ALA A 26 13.44 6.78 -9.64
N ASP A 27 13.70 6.54 -8.36
CA ASP A 27 13.79 7.58 -7.32
C ASP A 27 14.77 7.14 -6.22
N GLY A 28 15.73 8.00 -5.87
CA GLY A 28 16.76 7.71 -4.87
C GLY A 28 17.51 6.39 -5.08
N SER A 29 17.27 5.43 -4.18
CA SER A 29 17.88 4.09 -4.21
C SER A 29 16.94 2.97 -4.73
N ILE A 30 15.76 3.36 -5.22
CA ILE A 30 14.67 2.49 -5.68
C ILE A 30 14.57 2.55 -7.20
N LEU A 31 14.45 1.38 -7.82
CA LEU A 31 14.10 1.22 -9.24
C LEU A 31 12.84 0.35 -9.32
N CYS A 32 11.86 0.77 -10.11
CA CYS A 32 10.75 -0.06 -10.52
C CYS A 32 10.82 -0.34 -12.03
N LEU A 33 10.56 -1.61 -12.37
CA LEU A 33 10.39 -2.10 -13.73
C LEU A 33 8.96 -2.62 -13.84
N LYS A 34 8.13 -1.96 -14.66
CA LYS A 34 6.76 -2.35 -14.92
C LYS A 34 6.66 -3.09 -16.25
N PHE A 35 6.21 -4.34 -16.22
CA PHE A 35 6.14 -5.23 -17.38
C PHE A 35 4.72 -5.30 -17.93
N CYS A 36 4.57 -5.01 -19.23
CA CYS A 36 3.27 -4.94 -19.90
C CYS A 36 3.31 -5.78 -21.20
N GLY A 37 2.33 -6.68 -21.39
CA GLY A 37 2.24 -7.56 -22.56
C GLY A 37 2.75 -9.00 -22.32
N THR A 38 3.45 -9.56 -23.30
CA THR A 38 3.91 -10.97 -23.31
C THR A 38 5.40 -11.09 -22.94
N ILE A 39 5.75 -11.94 -21.97
CA ILE A 39 7.15 -12.33 -21.70
C ILE A 39 7.49 -13.59 -22.48
N ASP A 40 8.24 -13.46 -23.57
CA ASP A 40 8.60 -14.55 -24.49
C ASP A 40 10.10 -14.53 -24.85
N GLU A 41 10.47 -15.23 -25.92
CA GLU A 41 11.83 -15.32 -26.45
C GLU A 41 12.46 -13.99 -26.91
N ASP A 42 11.68 -12.92 -27.13
CA ASP A 42 12.21 -11.58 -27.42
C ASP A 42 12.68 -10.84 -26.14
N PHE A 43 12.47 -11.41 -24.95
CA PHE A 43 12.87 -10.81 -23.67
C PHE A 43 14.38 -10.96 -23.38
N ASP A 44 15.15 -9.90 -23.70
CA ASP A 44 16.56 -9.77 -23.32
C ASP A 44 16.73 -9.42 -21.82
N GLY A 45 16.43 -10.42 -20.98
CA GLY A 45 16.51 -10.32 -19.52
C GLY A 45 17.94 -10.05 -19.02
N LYS A 46 18.95 -10.57 -19.71
CA LYS A 46 20.37 -10.40 -19.36
C LYS A 46 20.83 -8.94 -19.53
N LYS A 47 20.46 -8.29 -20.64
CA LYS A 47 20.69 -6.85 -20.84
C LYS A 47 19.92 -6.00 -19.83
N LEU A 48 18.65 -6.35 -19.55
CA LEU A 48 17.85 -5.62 -18.57
C LEU A 48 18.50 -5.66 -17.17
N ALA A 49 18.90 -6.84 -16.71
CA ALA A 49 19.60 -7.04 -15.43
C ALA A 49 20.90 -6.22 -15.34
N SER A 50 21.64 -6.05 -16.46
CA SER A 50 22.86 -5.24 -16.49
C SER A 50 22.59 -3.74 -16.24
N THR A 51 21.39 -3.26 -16.57
CA THR A 51 20.93 -1.87 -16.32
C THR A 51 20.22 -1.70 -14.98
N ALA A 52 19.63 -2.76 -14.43
CA ALA A 52 18.83 -2.72 -13.22
C ALA A 52 19.69 -2.68 -11.94
N LYS A 53 20.26 -1.52 -11.63
CA LYS A 53 21.14 -1.29 -10.47
C LYS A 53 20.46 -0.35 -9.46
N ALA A 54 19.93 -0.93 -8.38
CA ALA A 54 19.29 -0.23 -7.28
C ALA A 54 19.50 -1.02 -5.97
N LYS A 55 19.34 -0.38 -4.80
CA LYS A 55 19.30 -1.09 -3.51
C LYS A 55 18.04 -1.96 -3.44
N THR A 56 16.91 -1.36 -3.79
CA THR A 56 15.59 -1.99 -3.76
C THR A 56 15.04 -2.01 -5.18
N LEU A 57 14.76 -3.20 -5.69
CA LEU A 57 14.18 -3.42 -7.02
C LEU A 57 12.72 -3.86 -6.88
N LEU A 58 11.84 -3.11 -7.53
CA LEU A 58 10.41 -3.36 -7.60
C LEU A 58 10.06 -3.91 -8.99
N LEU A 59 9.33 -5.01 -9.06
CA LEU A 59 8.82 -5.58 -10.31
C LEU A 59 7.29 -5.50 -10.31
N ASP A 60 6.71 -4.56 -11.06
CA ASP A 60 5.27 -4.50 -11.30
C ASP A 60 4.91 -5.41 -12.49
N LEU A 61 4.09 -6.41 -12.21
CA LEU A 61 3.74 -7.50 -13.13
C LEU A 61 2.23 -7.55 -13.41
N GLY A 62 1.49 -6.47 -13.14
CA GLY A 62 0.04 -6.40 -13.29
C GLY A 62 -0.49 -6.41 -14.73
N GLU A 63 0.35 -5.99 -15.68
CA GLU A 63 0.06 -5.97 -17.12
C GLU A 63 0.74 -7.13 -17.87
N VAL A 64 1.34 -8.11 -17.17
CA VAL A 64 1.86 -9.33 -17.78
C VAL A 64 0.70 -10.26 -18.13
N ASN A 65 0.35 -10.31 -19.42
CA ASN A 65 -0.82 -11.03 -19.93
C ASN A 65 -0.50 -12.47 -20.35
N LYS A 66 0.76 -12.78 -20.70
CA LYS A 66 1.19 -14.09 -21.19
C LYS A 66 2.69 -14.32 -20.94
N ILE A 67 3.10 -15.58 -20.71
CA ILE A 67 4.50 -15.97 -20.53
C ILE A 67 4.78 -17.23 -21.36
N SER A 68 5.86 -17.24 -22.17
CA SER A 68 6.29 -18.39 -23.01
C SER A 68 7.31 -19.28 -22.28
N SER A 69 7.42 -20.56 -22.65
CA SER A 69 8.43 -21.49 -22.11
C SER A 69 9.88 -21.15 -22.51
N PHE A 70 10.09 -20.17 -23.38
CA PHE A 70 11.38 -19.52 -23.59
C PHE A 70 11.51 -18.30 -22.67
N GLY A 71 10.48 -17.46 -22.59
CA GLY A 71 10.39 -16.32 -21.66
C GLY A 71 10.62 -16.70 -20.19
N ILE A 72 10.10 -17.84 -19.71
CA ILE A 72 10.35 -18.36 -18.35
C ILE A 72 11.85 -18.52 -18.06
N ARG A 73 12.66 -18.93 -19.04
CA ARG A 73 14.10 -19.17 -18.84
C ARG A 73 14.88 -17.86 -18.77
N GLU A 74 14.62 -16.92 -19.68
CA GLU A 74 15.23 -15.58 -19.62
C GLU A 74 14.70 -14.78 -18.41
N TRP A 75 13.49 -15.05 -17.94
CA TRP A 75 12.95 -14.52 -16.68
C TRP A 75 13.71 -15.02 -15.45
N VAL A 76 13.91 -16.34 -15.31
CA VAL A 76 14.66 -16.90 -14.17
C VAL A 76 16.13 -16.45 -14.20
N ASP A 77 16.75 -16.32 -15.38
CA ASP A 77 18.09 -15.75 -15.54
C ASP A 77 18.12 -14.25 -15.16
N PHE A 78 17.13 -13.46 -15.59
CA PHE A 78 16.98 -12.04 -15.21
C PHE A 78 16.84 -11.88 -13.70
N VAL A 79 15.88 -12.57 -13.08
CA VAL A 79 15.60 -12.51 -11.64
C VAL A 79 16.81 -13.00 -10.82
N GLY A 80 17.43 -14.10 -11.24
CA GLY A 80 18.67 -14.63 -10.63
C GLY A 80 19.92 -13.77 -10.87
N ALA A 81 19.88 -12.82 -11.80
CA ALA A 81 20.93 -11.81 -11.98
C ALA A 81 20.68 -10.58 -11.11
N VAL A 82 19.46 -10.03 -11.08
CA VAL A 82 19.16 -8.84 -10.26
C VAL A 82 19.16 -9.11 -8.76
N ALA A 83 18.77 -10.32 -8.32
CA ALA A 83 18.83 -10.72 -6.90
C ALA A 83 20.27 -10.72 -6.33
N LYS A 84 21.30 -10.76 -7.17
CA LYS A 84 22.71 -10.62 -6.75
C LYS A 84 23.13 -9.16 -6.53
N ASN A 85 22.46 -8.22 -7.20
CA ASN A 85 22.79 -6.79 -7.20
C ASN A 85 21.96 -5.99 -6.20
N ALA A 86 20.66 -6.31 -6.08
CA ALA A 86 19.76 -5.66 -5.14
C ALA A 86 19.87 -6.26 -3.74
N GLU A 87 19.69 -5.44 -2.70
CA GLU A 87 19.47 -5.91 -1.33
C GLU A 87 18.06 -6.50 -1.20
N ASP A 88 17.05 -5.77 -1.71
CA ASP A 88 15.65 -6.16 -1.70
C ASP A 88 15.08 -6.32 -3.12
N LEU A 89 14.29 -7.38 -3.30
CA LEU A 89 13.53 -7.64 -4.52
C LEU A 89 12.05 -7.84 -4.15
N ILE A 90 11.16 -6.99 -4.66
CA ILE A 90 9.73 -7.00 -4.32
C ILE A 90 8.90 -7.13 -5.60
N LEU A 91 8.02 -8.13 -5.64
CA LEU A 91 7.08 -8.36 -6.74
C LEU A 91 5.72 -7.76 -6.37
N LEU A 92 5.14 -7.02 -7.31
CA LEU A 92 3.92 -6.23 -7.16
C LEU A 92 2.92 -6.64 -8.24
N GLN A 93 1.63 -6.60 -7.90
CA GLN A 93 0.54 -6.85 -8.84
C GLN A 93 0.67 -8.15 -9.63
N CYS A 94 1.28 -9.21 -9.07
CA CYS A 94 1.47 -10.47 -9.80
C CYS A 94 0.17 -10.91 -10.48
N SER A 95 0.10 -10.81 -11.81
CA SER A 95 -1.10 -11.17 -12.57
C SER A 95 -1.42 -12.66 -12.39
N PRO A 96 -2.62 -13.15 -12.76
CA PRO A 96 -2.93 -14.57 -12.64
C PRO A 96 -1.90 -15.46 -13.34
N LYS A 97 -1.42 -15.06 -14.52
CA LYS A 97 -0.39 -15.81 -15.26
C LYS A 97 1.01 -15.74 -14.62
N VAL A 98 1.26 -14.79 -13.72
CA VAL A 98 2.49 -14.70 -12.90
C VAL A 98 2.35 -15.56 -11.64
N VAL A 99 1.19 -15.56 -10.98
CA VAL A 99 0.89 -16.45 -9.84
C VAL A 99 0.96 -17.93 -10.27
N ASP A 100 0.44 -18.25 -11.45
CA ASP A 100 0.60 -19.55 -12.10
C ASP A 100 2.07 -20.02 -12.14
N GLN A 101 2.99 -19.14 -12.58
CA GLN A 101 4.41 -19.49 -12.66
C GLN A 101 5.10 -19.50 -11.29
N LEU A 102 4.68 -18.67 -10.34
CA LEU A 102 5.17 -18.74 -8.95
C LEU A 102 4.83 -20.10 -8.30
N ASN A 103 3.63 -20.63 -8.57
CA ASN A 103 3.18 -21.93 -8.08
C ASN A 103 3.85 -23.11 -8.83
N MET A 104 4.12 -22.98 -10.14
CA MET A 104 4.64 -24.08 -10.98
C MET A 104 6.17 -24.12 -11.19
N VAL A 105 6.87 -22.98 -11.11
CA VAL A 105 8.26 -22.84 -11.53
C VAL A 105 9.16 -22.49 -10.34
N ALA A 106 10.05 -23.42 -9.99
CA ALA A 106 11.05 -23.20 -8.95
C ALA A 106 11.93 -21.97 -9.28
N ASN A 107 12.19 -21.14 -8.27
CA ASN A 107 12.96 -19.90 -8.35
C ASN A 107 12.39 -18.82 -9.30
N PHE A 108 11.09 -18.85 -9.64
CA PHE A 108 10.48 -17.78 -10.46
C PHE A 108 10.53 -16.38 -9.81
N SER A 109 10.53 -16.32 -8.48
CA SER A 109 10.81 -15.12 -7.68
C SER A 109 12.31 -14.90 -7.39
N GLY A 110 13.16 -15.88 -7.68
CA GLY A 110 14.55 -15.94 -7.21
C GLY A 110 14.69 -16.08 -5.69
N GLU A 111 15.93 -16.12 -5.22
CA GLU A 111 16.29 -16.38 -3.80
C GLU A 111 15.87 -15.26 -2.83
N LYS A 112 15.66 -14.04 -3.34
CA LYS A 112 15.31 -12.85 -2.53
C LYS A 112 13.93 -12.24 -2.85
N GLY A 113 13.29 -12.66 -3.95
CA GLY A 113 12.06 -12.03 -4.39
C GLY A 113 10.90 -12.35 -3.47
N ARG A 114 10.29 -11.31 -2.90
CA ARG A 114 9.11 -11.40 -2.05
C ARG A 114 7.92 -10.81 -2.78
N VAL A 115 6.80 -11.52 -2.82
CA VAL A 115 5.54 -10.94 -3.31
C VAL A 115 5.02 -10.00 -2.24
N TYR A 116 4.53 -8.82 -2.61
CA TYR A 116 3.77 -7.94 -1.72
C TYR A 116 2.28 -7.94 -2.08
N SER A 117 1.96 -8.02 -3.38
CA SER A 117 0.58 -7.99 -3.89
C SER A 117 0.43 -8.80 -5.18
N PHE A 118 -0.78 -9.31 -5.40
CA PHE A 118 -1.14 -10.17 -6.52
C PHE A 118 -2.60 -9.99 -6.93
N GLN A 119 -2.94 -10.39 -8.15
CA GLN A 119 -4.26 -10.19 -8.75
C GLN A 119 -5.04 -11.50 -8.80
N CYS A 120 -6.12 -11.60 -8.04
CA CYS A 120 -7.05 -12.72 -8.08
C CYS A 120 -8.04 -12.58 -9.26
N PRO A 121 -8.24 -13.61 -10.09
CA PRO A 121 -9.30 -13.62 -11.10
C PRO A 121 -10.69 -13.81 -10.46
N TYR A 122 -11.65 -12.99 -10.89
CA TYR A 122 -13.07 -13.16 -10.56
C TYR A 122 -13.91 -13.13 -11.84
N THR A 123 -14.95 -13.95 -11.87
CA THR A 123 -15.81 -14.15 -13.05
C THR A 123 -17.27 -13.91 -12.65
N CYS A 124 -18.04 -13.28 -13.55
CA CYS A 124 -19.46 -12.96 -13.34
C CYS A 124 -20.36 -13.64 -14.40
N ASP A 125 -21.04 -14.71 -14.00
CA ASP A 125 -21.98 -15.49 -14.83
C ASP A 125 -23.10 -14.64 -15.49
N TYR A 126 -23.43 -13.48 -14.91
CA TYR A 126 -24.54 -12.65 -15.37
C TYR A 126 -24.19 -11.72 -16.55
N CYS A 127 -22.92 -11.37 -16.72
CA CYS A 127 -22.47 -10.46 -17.77
C CYS A 127 -21.16 -10.89 -18.45
N ASP A 128 -20.75 -12.16 -18.27
CA ASP A 128 -19.59 -12.79 -18.93
C ASP A 128 -18.32 -11.92 -18.84
N THR A 129 -18.11 -11.34 -17.65
CA THR A 129 -17.07 -10.33 -17.38
C THR A 129 -16.06 -10.88 -16.39
N ASN A 130 -14.78 -10.84 -16.78
CA ASN A 130 -13.65 -11.30 -15.98
C ASN A 130 -12.92 -10.09 -15.37
N ASN A 131 -12.98 -9.97 -14.04
CA ASN A 131 -12.35 -8.93 -13.25
C ASN A 131 -11.05 -9.42 -12.59
N LYS A 132 -10.15 -8.49 -12.27
CA LYS A 132 -8.89 -8.78 -11.56
C LYS A 132 -8.87 -8.01 -10.23
N VAL A 133 -9.07 -8.70 -9.12
CA VAL A 133 -9.12 -8.09 -7.78
C VAL A 133 -7.74 -8.17 -7.14
N VAL A 134 -7.15 -7.03 -6.82
CA VAL A 134 -5.86 -6.96 -6.13
C VAL A 134 -6.01 -7.38 -4.67
N MET A 135 -5.16 -8.29 -4.21
CA MET A 135 -4.97 -8.64 -2.79
C MET A 135 -3.53 -8.35 -2.35
N GLN A 136 -3.34 -8.01 -1.08
CA GLN A 136 -2.04 -7.63 -0.50
C GLN A 136 -1.72 -8.50 0.71
N ILE A 137 -0.47 -8.94 0.83
CA ILE A 137 -0.10 -9.94 1.86
C ILE A 137 -0.09 -9.34 3.27
N ASP A 138 0.06 -8.03 3.43
CA ASP A 138 -0.07 -7.35 4.73
C ASP A 138 -1.53 -7.12 5.17
N GLN A 139 -2.44 -6.83 4.22
CA GLN A 139 -3.86 -6.54 4.48
C GLN A 139 -4.73 -7.80 4.51
N ASP A 140 -4.57 -8.71 3.55
CA ASP A 140 -5.49 -9.84 3.32
C ASP A 140 -4.97 -11.18 3.90
N HIS A 141 -3.86 -11.17 4.66
CA HIS A 141 -3.21 -12.38 5.19
C HIS A 141 -4.17 -13.40 5.80
N ASP A 142 -5.09 -12.96 6.66
CA ASP A 142 -6.01 -13.86 7.35
C ASP A 142 -7.06 -14.47 6.40
N ALA A 143 -7.43 -13.78 5.32
CA ALA A 143 -8.31 -14.29 4.28
C ALA A 143 -7.59 -15.32 3.38
N ILE A 144 -6.36 -15.01 2.99
CA ILE A 144 -5.45 -15.92 2.25
C ILE A 144 -5.21 -17.20 3.07
N LYS A 145 -4.85 -17.06 4.35
CA LYS A 145 -4.56 -18.15 5.30
C LYS A 145 -5.80 -18.98 5.67
N ALA A 146 -6.99 -18.39 5.59
CA ALA A 146 -8.26 -19.10 5.73
C ALA A 146 -8.72 -19.82 4.44
N LEU A 147 -7.99 -19.68 3.32
CA LEU A 147 -8.39 -20.11 1.98
C LEU A 147 -9.75 -19.55 1.55
N LYS A 148 -10.01 -18.28 1.90
CA LYS A 148 -11.28 -17.59 1.69
C LYS A 148 -11.05 -16.24 1.03
N PRO A 149 -10.93 -16.19 -0.32
CA PRO A 149 -11.02 -14.93 -1.06
C PRO A 149 -12.30 -14.17 -0.67
N PRO A 150 -12.26 -12.82 -0.60
CA PRO A 150 -13.40 -12.01 -0.19
C PRO A 150 -14.54 -12.07 -1.23
N GLU A 151 -15.79 -12.18 -0.77
CA GLU A 151 -16.97 -12.03 -1.63
C GLU A 151 -17.01 -10.63 -2.26
N ARG A 152 -17.36 -10.55 -3.56
CA ARG A 152 -17.40 -9.32 -4.36
C ARG A 152 -18.67 -9.24 -5.21
N VAL A 153 -18.93 -8.05 -5.74
CA VAL A 153 -19.98 -7.77 -6.73
C VAL A 153 -19.34 -7.18 -7.98
N CYS A 154 -19.84 -7.56 -9.15
CA CYS A 154 -19.28 -7.16 -10.43
C CYS A 154 -19.56 -5.67 -10.73
N ASP A 155 -18.52 -4.88 -10.98
CA ASP A 155 -18.63 -3.44 -11.24
C ASP A 155 -19.52 -3.08 -12.46
N GLN A 156 -19.78 -4.02 -13.37
CA GLN A 156 -20.61 -3.79 -14.57
C GLN A 156 -22.12 -3.97 -14.34
N CYS A 157 -22.53 -4.89 -13.47
CA CYS A 157 -23.94 -5.26 -13.29
C CYS A 157 -24.45 -5.23 -11.84
N GLY A 158 -23.54 -5.23 -10.84
CA GLY A 158 -23.87 -5.24 -9.41
C GLY A 158 -24.27 -6.61 -8.84
N GLU A 159 -24.35 -7.65 -9.67
CA GLU A 159 -24.57 -9.03 -9.21
C GLU A 159 -23.27 -9.64 -8.62
N PRO A 160 -23.36 -10.70 -7.79
CA PRO A 160 -22.19 -11.35 -7.20
C PRO A 160 -21.25 -11.94 -8.26
N GLU A 161 -19.95 -11.74 -8.07
CA GLU A 161 -18.88 -12.39 -8.84
C GLU A 161 -18.15 -13.42 -7.96
N TYR A 162 -17.66 -14.49 -8.56
CA TYR A 162 -16.98 -15.59 -7.86
C TYR A 162 -15.50 -15.66 -8.25
N PHE A 163 -14.66 -16.17 -7.35
CA PHE A 163 -13.22 -16.37 -7.60
C PHE A 163 -13.00 -17.59 -8.49
N ASP A 164 -12.36 -17.40 -9.65
CA ASP A 164 -12.38 -18.36 -10.77
C ASP A 164 -11.21 -19.37 -10.76
N GLU A 165 -10.66 -19.65 -9.57
CA GLU A 165 -9.52 -20.53 -9.33
C GLU A 165 -9.73 -21.35 -8.04
N ASP A 166 -8.97 -22.43 -7.83
CA ASP A 166 -8.96 -23.13 -6.54
C ASP A 166 -8.07 -22.37 -5.53
N PRO A 167 -8.61 -21.86 -4.40
CA PRO A 167 -7.81 -21.09 -3.43
C PRO A 167 -6.63 -21.87 -2.85
N ALA A 168 -6.75 -23.20 -2.68
CA ALA A 168 -5.69 -24.02 -2.10
C ALA A 168 -4.48 -24.14 -3.03
N THR A 169 -4.72 -24.32 -4.33
CA THR A 169 -3.70 -24.35 -5.38
C THR A 169 -3.16 -22.94 -5.64
N TYR A 170 -4.04 -21.96 -5.82
CA TYR A 170 -3.69 -20.61 -6.25
C TYR A 170 -2.85 -19.84 -5.21
N PHE A 171 -3.19 -19.95 -3.93
CA PHE A 171 -2.42 -19.32 -2.85
C PHE A 171 -1.20 -20.14 -2.39
N SER A 172 -0.89 -21.29 -3.01
CA SER A 172 0.10 -22.25 -2.46
C SER A 172 1.51 -21.67 -2.29
N PHE A 173 2.03 -20.90 -3.25
CA PHE A 173 3.29 -20.15 -3.09
C PHE A 173 3.17 -19.06 -2.00
N ILE A 174 2.07 -18.29 -2.03
CA ILE A 174 1.84 -17.15 -1.13
C ILE A 174 1.80 -17.58 0.34
N LEU A 175 1.19 -18.73 0.64
CA LEU A 175 1.14 -19.33 1.98
C LEU A 175 2.50 -19.79 2.52
N GLY A 176 3.51 -19.89 1.66
CA GLY A 176 4.91 -20.14 2.07
C GLY A 176 5.63 -18.89 2.58
N GLN A 177 5.04 -17.70 2.46
CA GLN A 177 5.65 -16.41 2.80
C GLN A 177 4.91 -15.73 3.96
N GLU A 178 5.63 -15.40 5.04
CA GLU A 178 5.08 -14.54 6.11
C GLU A 178 4.92 -13.07 5.62
N PRO A 179 3.91 -12.33 6.12
CA PRO A 179 3.74 -10.91 5.80
C PRO A 179 4.93 -10.04 6.22
N PHE A 180 5.14 -8.94 5.49
CA PHE A 180 6.12 -7.92 5.84
C PHE A 180 5.59 -6.51 5.62
N GLU A 181 5.97 -5.60 6.52
CA GLU A 181 5.77 -4.15 6.36
C GLU A 181 6.80 -3.63 5.33
N LEU A 182 6.41 -2.75 4.41
CA LEU A 182 7.31 -2.11 3.45
C LEU A 182 8.22 -1.07 4.13
N GLU A 183 9.38 -0.78 3.53
CA GLU A 183 10.16 0.40 3.92
C GLU A 183 9.42 1.68 3.50
N TYR A 184 9.44 2.71 4.36
CA TYR A 184 8.80 4.03 4.13
C TYR A 184 9.02 4.57 2.71
N GLU A 185 10.26 4.46 2.22
CA GLU A 185 10.68 5.02 0.93
C GLU A 185 10.03 4.27 -0.25
N VAL A 186 9.74 2.98 -0.07
CA VAL A 186 9.01 2.15 -1.03
C VAL A 186 7.51 2.51 -1.04
N GLU A 187 6.89 2.70 0.13
CA GLU A 187 5.48 3.13 0.22
C GLU A 187 5.28 4.50 -0.47
N ALA A 188 6.17 5.45 -0.19
CA ALA A 188 6.21 6.77 -0.81
C ALA A 188 6.40 6.69 -2.34
N PHE A 189 7.34 5.86 -2.81
CA PHE A 189 7.56 5.62 -4.23
C PHE A 189 6.31 5.03 -4.91
N LEU A 190 5.72 4.00 -4.32
CA LEU A 190 4.54 3.32 -4.86
C LEU A 190 3.37 4.28 -5.02
N ALA A 191 3.04 5.04 -3.96
CA ALA A 191 1.95 6.01 -4.00
C ALA A 191 2.20 7.16 -4.99
N THR A 192 3.43 7.66 -5.11
CA THR A 192 3.72 8.85 -5.93
C THR A 192 4.08 8.57 -7.39
N LYS A 193 4.56 7.36 -7.74
CA LYS A 193 5.01 7.04 -9.12
C LYS A 193 4.11 6.09 -9.89
N LEU A 194 3.33 5.25 -9.19
CA LEU A 194 2.49 4.22 -9.82
C LEU A 194 0.98 4.39 -9.49
N ASP A 195 0.60 5.50 -8.85
CA ASP A 195 -0.72 5.72 -8.20
C ASP A 195 -1.14 4.51 -7.34
N TYR A 196 -0.15 3.89 -6.68
CA TYR A 196 -0.35 2.59 -6.09
C TYR A 196 -1.19 2.68 -4.83
N ALA A 197 -2.32 1.99 -4.85
CA ALA A 197 -3.16 1.77 -3.69
C ALA A 197 -2.49 0.82 -2.67
N VAL A 198 -1.41 1.27 -2.01
CA VAL A 198 -0.82 0.56 -0.85
C VAL A 198 -1.89 0.40 0.24
N SER A 199 -1.76 -0.61 1.10
CA SER A 199 -2.76 -1.02 2.09
C SER A 199 -3.30 0.12 2.98
N ASP A 200 -4.49 -0.05 3.55
CA ASP A 200 -5.10 0.91 4.49
C ASP A 200 -4.28 1.13 5.78
N VAL A 201 -3.18 0.38 5.96
CA VAL A 201 -2.17 0.57 7.03
C VAL A 201 -1.00 1.44 6.55
N ALA A 202 -0.66 1.41 5.26
CA ALA A 202 0.30 2.33 4.63
C ALA A 202 -0.31 3.69 4.27
N ARG A 203 -1.61 3.76 3.94
CA ARG A 203 -2.33 5.04 3.73
C ARG A 203 -2.33 5.94 4.97
N LYS A 204 -2.34 5.36 6.17
CA LYS A 204 -2.37 6.11 7.43
C LYS A 204 -1.12 6.97 7.60
N LEU A 205 -1.34 8.28 7.69
CA LEU A 205 -0.29 9.28 7.81
C LEU A 205 0.75 8.91 8.90
N ARG A 206 1.96 8.59 8.46
CA ARG A 206 3.13 8.33 9.30
C ARG A 206 3.82 9.66 9.53
N ILE A 207 3.84 10.10 10.79
CA ILE A 207 4.54 11.31 11.24
C ILE A 207 5.81 10.91 11.97
N ASP A 208 6.97 11.34 11.47
CA ASP A 208 8.19 11.42 12.27
C ASP A 208 8.54 12.88 12.59
N LYS A 209 8.99 13.17 13.81
CA LYS A 209 9.24 14.53 14.31
C LYS A 209 10.54 14.56 15.09
N ALA A 210 11.50 15.34 14.61
CA ALA A 210 12.76 15.63 15.27
C ALA A 210 12.85 17.14 15.59
N ILE A 211 13.59 17.47 16.63
CA ILE A 211 13.74 18.84 17.14
C ILE A 211 15.22 19.06 17.46
N GLU A 212 15.80 20.14 16.95
CA GLU A 212 17.16 20.57 17.25
C GLU A 212 17.20 22.08 17.51
N GLY A 213 17.38 22.47 18.77
CA GLY A 213 17.38 23.88 19.18
C GLY A 213 16.03 24.57 18.92
N ARG A 214 15.97 25.37 17.85
CA ARG A 214 14.74 26.05 17.36
C ARG A 214 14.28 25.56 15.99
N MET A 215 14.90 24.51 15.46
CA MET A 215 14.51 23.90 14.19
C MET A 215 13.75 22.59 14.45
N ILE A 216 12.63 22.42 13.77
CA ILE A 216 11.78 21.23 13.87
C ILE A 216 11.70 20.61 12.48
N TYR A 217 12.07 19.34 12.34
CA TYR A 217 11.90 18.57 11.10
C TYR A 217 10.77 17.57 11.28
N ILE A 218 9.78 17.61 10.40
CA ILE A 218 8.68 16.64 10.38
C ILE A 218 8.64 15.98 9.02
N LYS A 219 8.66 14.64 9.02
CA LYS A 219 8.56 13.81 7.82
C LYS A 219 7.18 13.15 7.76
N LEU A 220 6.51 13.30 6.62
CA LEU A 220 5.14 12.85 6.38
C LEU A 220 5.09 11.87 5.20
N ALA A 221 4.54 10.68 5.43
CA ALA A 221 4.10 9.76 4.38
C ALA A 221 2.71 9.18 4.61
N GLY A 222 2.09 8.73 3.53
CA GLY A 222 0.71 8.25 3.48
C GLY A 222 -0.18 9.23 2.72
N ASP A 223 -1.48 9.00 2.79
CA ASP A 223 -2.48 9.83 2.12
C ASP A 223 -2.91 10.99 3.04
N LEU A 224 -3.25 12.13 2.44
CA LEU A 224 -3.94 13.23 3.11
C LEU A 224 -5.45 13.03 2.96
N ASP A 225 -6.02 12.34 3.95
CA ASP A 225 -7.45 12.01 4.06
C ASP A 225 -8.13 12.71 5.25
N GLY A 226 -9.43 12.43 5.44
CA GLY A 226 -10.22 12.95 6.56
C GLY A 226 -9.83 12.43 7.96
N ALA A 227 -8.81 11.56 8.09
CA ALA A 227 -8.24 11.13 9.37
C ALA A 227 -6.92 11.85 9.72
N PHE A 228 -6.47 12.80 8.88
CA PHE A 228 -5.30 13.64 9.11
C PHE A 228 -5.37 14.37 10.48
N PRO A 229 -4.42 14.14 11.41
CA PRO A 229 -4.56 14.58 12.80
C PRO A 229 -4.06 16.03 13.00
N LYS A 230 -4.76 17.02 12.42
CA LYS A 230 -4.30 18.41 12.30
C LYS A 230 -3.84 19.04 13.62
N GLU A 231 -4.56 18.83 14.72
CA GLU A 231 -4.21 19.41 16.03
C GLU A 231 -2.90 18.83 16.56
N LYS A 232 -2.71 17.51 16.44
CA LYS A 232 -1.50 16.81 16.93
C LYS A 232 -0.27 17.09 16.08
N LEU A 233 -0.45 17.38 14.80
CA LEU A 233 0.64 17.84 13.93
C LEU A 233 1.09 19.25 14.32
N ALA A 234 0.12 20.16 14.54
CA ALA A 234 0.39 21.55 14.88
C ALA A 234 0.84 21.79 16.33
N GLU A 235 0.62 20.83 17.24
CA GLU A 235 1.05 20.92 18.63
C GLU A 235 2.58 21.00 18.77
N GLY A 236 3.06 22.07 19.41
CA GLY A 236 4.48 22.35 19.58
C GLY A 236 5.22 22.54 18.25
N LEU A 237 4.67 23.35 17.35
CA LEU A 237 5.35 23.87 16.15
C LEU A 237 5.77 25.33 16.37
N GLU A 238 6.93 25.50 17.00
CA GLU A 238 7.52 26.79 17.36
C GLU A 238 8.89 26.94 16.67
N GLY A 239 9.32 28.18 16.44
CA GLY A 239 10.57 28.44 15.70
C GLY A 239 10.48 28.10 14.22
N THR A 240 11.54 27.56 13.62
CA THR A 240 11.62 27.24 12.20
C THR A 240 11.19 25.80 11.96
N VAL A 241 10.12 25.60 11.18
CA VAL A 241 9.55 24.28 10.91
C VAL A 241 9.85 23.86 9.47
N VAL A 242 10.38 22.65 9.29
CA VAL A 242 10.50 21.96 8.00
C VAL A 242 9.50 20.81 7.95
N LEU A 243 8.67 20.80 6.92
CA LEU A 243 7.68 19.76 6.61
C LEU A 243 8.14 19.04 5.34
N ASP A 244 8.84 17.92 5.53
CA ASP A 244 9.20 16.98 4.47
C ASP A 244 7.94 16.19 4.08
N VAL A 245 7.38 16.58 2.94
CA VAL A 245 6.14 16.01 2.35
C VAL A 245 6.45 15.07 1.18
N SER A 246 7.71 14.66 1.01
CA SER A 246 8.14 13.77 -0.09
C SER A 246 7.44 12.40 -0.08
N GLY A 247 6.93 11.97 1.06
CA GLY A 247 6.16 10.73 1.20
C GLY A 247 4.65 10.86 1.03
N VAL A 248 4.13 12.07 0.82
CA VAL A 248 2.68 12.29 0.68
C VAL A 248 2.20 11.74 -0.66
N GLY A 249 1.30 10.77 -0.58
CA GLY A 249 0.69 10.10 -1.73
C GLY A 249 -0.55 10.83 -2.22
N ARG A 250 -1.71 10.20 -2.01
CA ARG A 250 -3.00 10.74 -2.46
C ARG A 250 -3.42 11.92 -1.59
N ILE A 251 -4.14 12.85 -2.20
CA ILE A 251 -4.70 14.04 -1.52
C ILE A 251 -6.15 14.18 -1.96
N ASP A 252 -7.08 14.00 -1.03
CA ASP A 252 -8.51 14.17 -1.23
C ASP A 252 -9.05 15.45 -0.56
N PRO A 253 -10.29 15.89 -0.87
CA PRO A 253 -10.80 17.18 -0.39
C PRO A 253 -10.94 17.30 1.13
N ALA A 254 -11.06 16.19 1.86
CA ALA A 254 -11.15 16.22 3.32
C ALA A 254 -9.77 16.47 3.94
N GLY A 255 -8.78 15.67 3.57
CA GLY A 255 -7.40 15.87 4.05
C GLY A 255 -6.79 17.20 3.59
N ALA A 256 -7.19 17.70 2.42
CA ALA A 256 -6.83 19.06 1.99
C ALA A 256 -7.39 20.18 2.88
N ALA A 257 -8.59 20.00 3.46
CA ALA A 257 -9.14 20.95 4.42
C ALA A 257 -8.46 20.82 5.80
N GLU A 258 -8.14 19.60 6.22
CA GLU A 258 -7.44 19.32 7.47
C GLU A 258 -5.99 19.84 7.45
N TRP A 259 -5.29 19.72 6.31
CA TRP A 259 -3.98 20.33 6.04
C TRP A 259 -4.00 21.85 6.24
N ARG A 260 -4.96 22.54 5.61
CA ARG A 260 -5.17 24.00 5.80
C ARG A 260 -5.37 24.33 7.28
N GLY A 261 -6.11 23.49 8.01
CA GLY A 261 -6.28 23.61 9.46
C GLY A 261 -4.93 23.57 10.20
N ALA A 262 -4.10 22.56 9.95
CA ALA A 262 -2.79 22.44 10.59
C ALA A 262 -1.85 23.61 10.26
N ILE A 263 -1.75 24.03 8.99
CA ILE A 263 -0.88 25.14 8.59
C ILE A 263 -1.33 26.48 9.19
N ASN A 264 -2.64 26.73 9.29
CA ASN A 264 -3.14 27.94 9.96
C ASN A 264 -2.84 27.95 11.47
N ILE A 265 -2.95 26.81 12.16
CA ILE A 265 -2.56 26.70 13.58
C ILE A 265 -1.03 26.89 13.72
N ALA A 266 -0.23 26.17 12.94
CA ALA A 266 1.23 26.25 12.95
C ALA A 266 1.76 27.66 12.62
N THR A 267 1.08 28.39 11.74
CA THR A 267 1.42 29.77 11.37
C THR A 267 1.30 30.75 12.54
N ALA A 268 0.47 30.46 13.55
CA ALA A 268 0.34 31.29 14.74
C ALA A 268 1.58 31.21 15.65
N THR A 269 2.23 30.05 15.74
CA THR A 269 3.30 29.73 16.70
C THR A 269 4.71 29.67 16.08
N SER A 270 4.84 29.35 14.79
CA SER A 270 6.14 29.28 14.10
C SER A 270 6.72 30.65 13.75
N GLU A 271 8.04 30.74 13.64
CA GLU A 271 8.74 31.89 13.04
C GLU A 271 8.64 31.82 11.50
N ALA A 272 8.90 30.63 10.92
CA ALA A 272 8.76 30.31 9.50
C ALA A 272 8.40 28.84 9.29
N ILE A 273 7.72 28.51 8.18
CA ILE A 273 7.42 27.13 7.77
C ILE A 273 7.99 26.89 6.37
N TYR A 274 8.59 25.73 6.16
CA TYR A 274 9.25 25.34 4.94
C TYR A 274 8.78 23.94 4.50
N LEU A 275 8.29 23.81 3.27
CA LEU A 275 7.90 22.52 2.68
C LEU A 275 9.06 21.98 1.84
N GLU A 276 9.41 20.72 2.06
CA GLU A 276 10.57 20.06 1.46
C GLU A 276 10.13 18.82 0.67
N GLY A 277 10.68 18.63 -0.53
CA GLY A 277 10.42 17.47 -1.38
C GLY A 277 9.02 17.40 -1.99
N VAL A 278 8.35 18.54 -2.21
CA VAL A 278 6.93 18.63 -2.62
C VAL A 278 6.61 17.78 -3.89
N PRO A 279 5.76 16.75 -3.78
CA PRO A 279 5.32 15.94 -4.92
C PRO A 279 4.42 16.71 -5.92
N PRO A 280 4.30 16.28 -7.19
CA PRO A 280 3.48 16.96 -8.20
C PRO A 280 2.02 17.19 -7.79
N ALA A 281 1.35 16.14 -7.30
CA ALA A 281 -0.04 16.22 -6.84
C ALA A 281 -0.22 17.13 -5.61
N PHE A 282 0.84 17.36 -4.83
CA PHE A 282 0.84 18.31 -3.72
C PHE A 282 1.00 19.74 -4.24
N LEU A 283 1.95 19.97 -5.16
CA LEU A 283 2.20 21.29 -5.76
C LEU A 283 0.94 21.86 -6.42
N GLU A 284 0.19 21.04 -7.17
CA GLU A 284 -1.05 21.47 -7.83
C GLU A 284 -2.25 21.71 -6.88
N LYS A 285 -2.25 21.15 -5.66
CA LYS A 285 -3.43 21.11 -4.77
C LYS A 285 -3.31 21.86 -3.44
N LEU A 286 -2.09 22.02 -2.93
CA LEU A 286 -1.81 22.46 -1.55
C LEU A 286 -0.66 23.49 -1.45
N THR A 287 -0.37 24.22 -2.54
CA THR A 287 0.60 25.33 -2.53
C THR A 287 0.03 26.69 -2.94
N GLY A 288 -1.30 26.82 -2.94
CA GLY A 288 -1.97 28.11 -3.06
C GLY A 288 -1.74 29.01 -1.81
N PRO A 289 -1.91 30.33 -1.93
CA PRO A 289 -1.87 31.25 -0.78
C PRO A 289 -2.83 30.86 0.36
N GLU A 290 -3.97 30.26 0.03
CA GLU A 290 -4.97 29.71 0.96
C GLU A 290 -4.56 28.38 1.62
N ASP A 291 -3.54 27.70 1.09
CA ASP A 291 -3.03 26.41 1.57
C ASP A 291 -1.81 26.58 2.50
N LEU A 292 -0.95 27.54 2.16
CA LEU A 292 0.32 27.81 2.82
C LEU A 292 0.24 28.98 3.82
N GLY A 293 -0.71 29.90 3.63
CA GLY A 293 -0.79 31.12 4.41
C GLY A 293 0.45 32.01 4.29
N PRO A 294 0.66 32.98 5.20
CA PRO A 294 1.70 33.99 5.08
C PRO A 294 3.12 33.53 5.47
N LYS A 295 3.28 32.37 6.13
CA LYS A 295 4.58 31.90 6.67
C LYS A 295 5.15 30.64 6.01
N ALA A 296 4.33 29.84 5.31
CA ALA A 296 4.82 28.62 4.68
C ALA A 296 5.34 28.87 3.26
N LYS A 297 6.47 28.26 2.91
CA LYS A 297 7.16 28.41 1.63
C LYS A 297 7.69 27.07 1.14
N VAL A 298 7.73 26.82 -0.18
CA VAL A 298 8.27 25.57 -0.76
C VAL A 298 9.78 25.72 -0.98
N LEU A 299 10.61 25.01 -0.20
CA LEU A 299 12.07 24.96 -0.42
C LEU A 299 12.41 24.17 -1.68
N SER A 300 11.75 23.02 -1.87
CA SER A 300 12.01 22.13 -2.99
C SER A 300 10.77 21.34 -3.39
N PHE A 301 10.69 21.00 -4.67
CA PHE A 301 9.63 20.22 -5.29
C PHE A 301 10.22 19.21 -6.26
N THR A 302 9.42 18.25 -6.75
CA THR A 302 9.93 17.18 -7.63
C THR A 302 9.38 17.23 -9.07
N LEU A 303 10.31 17.33 -10.02
CA LEU A 303 10.31 17.05 -11.47
C LEU A 303 10.21 15.58 -11.94
N PRO A 304 9.20 15.10 -12.70
CA PRO A 304 9.44 13.93 -13.56
C PRO A 304 10.21 14.32 -14.83
N TYR A 305 11.31 13.62 -15.10
CA TYR A 305 12.08 13.73 -16.34
C TYR A 305 12.23 12.34 -16.98
N GLN A 306 12.23 12.28 -18.31
CA GLN A 306 12.52 11.07 -19.06
C GLN A 306 13.88 11.17 -19.74
N ASN A 307 14.76 10.18 -19.50
CA ASN A 307 16.05 10.06 -20.15
C ASN A 307 15.88 9.68 -21.63
N GLU A 308 16.47 10.46 -22.53
CA GLU A 308 16.35 10.29 -23.99
C GLU A 308 16.94 8.96 -24.51
N LYS A 309 17.84 8.34 -23.75
CA LYS A 309 18.67 7.20 -24.21
C LYS A 309 18.13 5.83 -23.82
N ASP A 310 17.37 5.75 -22.73
CA ASP A 310 16.82 4.49 -22.21
C ASP A 310 15.33 4.56 -21.85
N GLY A 311 14.69 5.72 -22.02
CA GLY A 311 13.27 5.94 -21.74
C GLY A 311 12.92 5.94 -20.25
N MET A 312 13.89 5.86 -19.34
CA MET A 312 13.64 5.81 -17.90
C MET A 312 13.08 7.14 -17.40
N THR A 313 11.96 7.06 -16.68
CA THR A 313 11.41 8.20 -15.94
C THR A 313 12.09 8.29 -14.59
N GLN A 314 12.89 9.32 -14.37
CA GLN A 314 13.51 9.62 -13.09
C GLN A 314 12.83 10.83 -12.45
N THR A 315 12.65 10.78 -11.13
CA THR A 315 12.26 11.95 -10.35
C THR A 315 13.48 12.75 -9.95
N HIS A 316 13.45 14.07 -10.20
CA HIS A 316 14.49 15.01 -9.80
C HIS A 316 13.95 16.02 -8.78
N LEU A 317 14.68 16.17 -7.68
CA LEU A 317 14.44 17.21 -6.68
C LEU A 317 14.98 18.55 -7.20
N ILE A 318 14.12 19.56 -7.24
CA ILE A 318 14.41 20.91 -7.70
C ILE A 318 14.38 21.85 -6.49
N ASP A 319 15.52 22.48 -6.20
CA ASP A 319 15.65 23.52 -5.18
C ASP A 319 15.15 24.86 -5.70
N VAL A 320 14.24 25.52 -4.98
CA VAL A 320 13.55 26.75 -5.41
C VAL A 320 14.44 27.98 -5.37
N GLU A 321 15.41 28.06 -4.45
CA GLU A 321 16.37 29.18 -4.39
C GLU A 321 17.38 29.07 -5.54
N GLU A 322 17.92 27.88 -5.77
CA GLU A 322 18.93 27.64 -6.81
C GLU A 322 18.38 27.74 -8.24
N ASN A 323 17.08 27.44 -8.44
CA ASN A 323 16.45 27.41 -9.77
C ASN A 323 15.46 28.56 -10.03
N TYR A 324 15.30 29.51 -9.09
CA TYR A 324 14.26 30.56 -9.14
C TYR A 324 14.19 31.29 -10.49
N GLU A 325 15.36 31.63 -11.06
CA GLU A 325 15.47 32.40 -12.30
C GLU A 325 14.91 31.69 -13.53
N VAL A 326 14.79 30.36 -13.52
CA VAL A 326 14.20 29.56 -14.60
C VAL A 326 12.71 29.29 -14.33
N ILE A 327 12.40 28.82 -13.12
CA ILE A 327 11.05 28.34 -12.77
C ILE A 327 10.01 29.47 -12.72
N LYS A 328 10.44 30.72 -12.47
CA LYS A 328 9.57 31.91 -12.54
C LYS A 328 8.96 32.18 -13.92
N PHE A 329 9.48 31.54 -14.98
CA PHE A 329 8.94 31.62 -16.35
C PHE A 329 8.07 30.41 -16.74
N ALA A 330 7.67 29.57 -15.77
CA ALA A 330 7.00 28.28 -15.98
C ALA A 330 7.84 27.25 -16.74
N THR A 331 9.16 27.45 -16.79
CA THR A 331 10.12 26.57 -17.47
C THR A 331 10.72 25.58 -16.47
N PRO A 332 10.76 24.26 -16.76
CA PRO A 332 11.49 23.30 -15.95
C PRO A 332 13.01 23.50 -16.13
N PRO A 333 13.85 23.31 -15.09
CA PRO A 333 15.31 23.37 -15.23
C PRO A 333 15.85 22.36 -16.24
N GLU A 334 16.95 22.71 -16.93
CA GLU A 334 17.62 21.79 -17.86
C GLU A 334 18.34 20.67 -17.10
N ILE A 335 18.06 19.41 -17.45
CA ILE A 335 18.75 18.24 -16.93
C ILE A 335 19.39 17.50 -18.09
N LYS A 336 20.67 17.15 -17.94
CA LYS A 336 21.46 16.56 -19.03
C LYS A 336 20.84 15.24 -19.52
N ASP A 337 20.80 15.08 -20.85
CA ASP A 337 20.29 13.89 -21.55
C ASP A 337 18.81 13.53 -21.20
N SER A 338 18.03 14.47 -20.63
CA SER A 338 16.71 14.19 -20.05
C SER A 338 15.69 15.31 -20.30
N VAL A 339 14.48 14.95 -20.74
CA VAL A 339 13.38 15.89 -21.03
C VAL A 339 12.37 15.88 -19.88
N CYS A 340 11.93 17.05 -19.42
CA CYS A 340 10.87 17.12 -18.40
C CYS A 340 9.52 16.70 -19.00
N ILE A 341 8.81 15.80 -18.32
CA ILE A 341 7.48 15.28 -18.75
C ILE A 341 6.34 15.75 -17.83
N ALA A 342 6.56 16.85 -17.10
CA ALA A 342 5.53 17.48 -16.28
C ALA A 342 4.40 18.08 -17.13
N SER A 343 3.19 18.11 -16.57
CA SER A 343 2.01 18.71 -17.22
C SER A 343 2.12 20.24 -17.30
N GLU A 344 1.51 20.84 -18.32
CA GLU A 344 1.35 22.30 -18.42
C GLU A 344 0.63 22.87 -17.18
N SER A 345 -0.30 22.11 -16.59
CA SER A 345 -0.97 22.46 -15.33
C SER A 345 0.05 22.63 -14.21
N MET A 346 0.94 21.67 -14.00
CA MET A 346 1.97 21.70 -12.97
C MET A 346 2.96 22.84 -13.20
N LEU A 347 3.45 23.00 -14.44
CA LEU A 347 4.38 24.07 -14.80
C LEU A 347 3.78 25.47 -14.55
N SER A 348 2.46 25.63 -14.70
CA SER A 348 1.75 26.89 -14.38
C SER A 348 1.77 27.28 -12.89
N PHE A 349 2.15 26.39 -11.97
CA PHE A 349 2.33 26.72 -10.55
C PHE A 349 3.71 27.28 -10.24
N LEU A 350 4.73 27.01 -11.07
CA LEU A 350 6.11 27.42 -10.78
C LEU A 350 6.28 28.95 -10.63
N PRO A 351 5.64 29.82 -11.45
CA PRO A 351 5.69 31.28 -11.25
C PRO A 351 4.95 31.80 -10.02
N LYS A 352 4.18 30.95 -9.32
CA LYS A 352 3.43 31.32 -8.10
C LYS A 352 4.27 31.15 -6.84
N LEU A 353 5.38 30.42 -6.91
CA LEU A 353 6.30 30.22 -5.79
C LEU A 353 7.06 31.53 -5.51
N PRO A 354 7.10 32.01 -4.25
CA PRO A 354 7.82 33.24 -3.91
C PRO A 354 9.34 33.01 -3.93
N PRO A 355 10.16 34.06 -4.18
CA PRO A 355 11.62 33.97 -4.06
C PRO A 355 12.04 33.67 -2.61
N LEU A 356 13.14 32.96 -2.48
CA LEU A 356 13.67 32.47 -1.21
C LEU A 356 15.12 32.91 -1.00
N GLU A 357 15.45 33.09 0.28
CA GLU A 357 16.82 33.12 0.78
C GLU A 357 16.88 32.08 1.91
N VAL A 358 17.75 31.08 1.81
CA VAL A 358 17.80 29.95 2.76
C VAL A 358 19.12 29.96 3.53
N SER A 359 19.05 29.96 4.87
CA SER A 359 20.26 29.99 5.69
C SER A 359 21.08 28.71 5.54
N LYS A 360 22.41 28.86 5.59
CA LYS A 360 23.35 27.72 5.49
C LYS A 360 23.14 26.70 6.62
N ASP A 361 22.76 27.17 7.80
CA ASP A 361 22.45 26.33 8.95
C ASP A 361 21.18 25.49 8.72
N LEU A 362 20.16 26.06 8.08
CA LEU A 362 18.93 25.34 7.70
C LEU A 362 19.20 24.31 6.59
N ARG A 363 19.96 24.68 5.54
CA ARG A 363 20.40 23.72 4.50
C ARG A 363 21.21 22.56 5.11
N LYS A 364 22.09 22.83 6.08
CA LYS A 364 22.84 21.80 6.82
C LYS A 364 21.92 20.88 7.63
N PHE A 365 21.02 21.46 8.44
CA PHE A 365 20.07 20.73 9.27
C PHE A 365 19.17 19.80 8.44
N ILE A 366 18.62 20.28 7.33
CA ILE A 366 17.80 19.46 6.41
C ILE A 366 18.59 18.25 5.89
N LYS A 367 19.87 18.44 5.53
CA LYS A 367 20.72 17.33 5.09
C LYS A 367 20.95 16.30 6.20
N GLU A 368 21.36 16.75 7.39
CA GLU A 368 21.61 15.85 8.54
C GLU A 368 20.34 15.11 8.97
N MET A 369 19.17 15.74 8.85
CA MET A 369 17.88 15.11 9.11
C MET A 369 17.43 14.13 8.02
N LYS A 370 17.78 14.34 6.74
CA LYS A 370 17.52 13.37 5.66
C LYS A 370 18.43 12.13 5.73
N GLU A 371 19.67 12.29 6.17
CA GLU A 371 20.62 11.17 6.31
C GLU A 371 20.34 10.31 7.58
N ARG A 372 19.55 10.83 8.52
CA ARG A 372 19.07 10.07 9.70
C ARG A 372 18.01 9.05 9.29
N LYS A 373 18.31 7.76 9.47
CA LYS A 373 17.31 6.69 9.36
C LYS A 373 16.16 6.92 10.37
N PRO A 374 14.89 6.77 9.96
CA PRO A 374 13.75 6.98 10.86
C PRO A 374 13.81 5.98 12.02
N GLU A 375 13.61 6.47 13.24
CA GLU A 375 13.63 5.60 14.41
C GLU A 375 12.41 4.69 14.40
N LYS A 376 12.63 3.36 14.37
CA LYS A 376 11.56 2.37 14.50
C LYS A 376 10.96 2.47 15.90
N LYS A 377 9.96 3.35 16.05
CA LYS A 377 9.14 3.54 17.25
C LYS A 377 8.68 2.17 17.74
N SER A 378 9.31 1.67 18.80
CA SER A 378 9.04 0.32 19.29
C SER A 378 7.58 0.22 19.70
N LYS A 379 6.82 -0.69 19.07
CA LYS A 379 5.41 -0.95 19.40
C LYS A 379 5.32 -1.14 20.92
N ALA A 380 4.71 -0.17 21.61
CA ALA A 380 4.83 -0.01 23.06
C ALA A 380 4.09 -1.15 23.77
N THR A 381 4.81 -2.23 24.04
CA THR A 381 4.25 -3.45 24.62
C THR A 381 3.88 -3.17 26.08
N THR A 382 2.58 -2.90 26.31
CA THR A 382 1.98 -2.59 27.62
C THR A 382 1.84 -3.84 28.51
N VAL A 383 2.94 -4.59 28.65
CA VAL A 383 3.11 -5.68 29.61
C VAL A 383 4.37 -5.36 30.43
N PRO A 384 4.25 -4.68 31.59
CA PRO A 384 5.40 -4.38 32.41
C PRO A 384 6.04 -5.68 32.93
N LYS A 385 7.28 -5.93 32.50
CA LYS A 385 8.09 -7.07 32.94
C LYS A 385 8.24 -7.03 34.47
N PRO A 386 7.78 -8.06 35.22
CA PRO A 386 7.82 -8.02 36.68
C PRO A 386 9.28 -7.97 37.17
N LEU A 387 9.61 -6.91 37.91
CA LEU A 387 10.91 -6.75 38.55
C LEU A 387 11.04 -7.70 39.75
N PRO A 388 12.23 -8.28 40.01
CA PRO A 388 12.42 -9.22 41.11
C PRO A 388 12.36 -8.50 42.46
N ILE A 389 11.38 -8.86 43.30
CA ILE A 389 11.23 -8.31 44.65
C ILE A 389 12.40 -8.78 45.52
N ARG A 390 13.31 -7.86 45.90
CA ARG A 390 14.35 -8.13 46.89
C ARG A 390 14.78 -6.88 47.66
N ALA A 391 13.95 -6.45 48.61
CA ALA A 391 14.29 -5.43 49.61
C ALA A 391 14.03 -5.97 51.03
N ARG A 392 14.90 -5.63 51.99
CA ARG A 392 14.62 -5.81 53.42
C ARG A 392 13.78 -4.63 53.91
N LEU A 393 12.90 -4.87 54.87
CA LEU A 393 12.35 -3.81 55.71
C LEU A 393 13.36 -3.50 56.83
N PRO A 394 13.63 -2.21 57.11
CA PRO A 394 14.01 -1.72 58.44
C PRO A 394 12.74 -1.33 59.22
N ASP A 395 12.77 -1.52 60.53
CA ASP A 395 11.64 -1.20 61.42
C ASP A 395 11.47 0.31 61.65
N TRP A 396 10.23 0.73 61.94
CA TRP A 396 9.93 2.05 62.51
C TRP A 396 8.81 1.94 63.55
N GLU A 397 9.02 2.51 64.73
CA GLU A 397 8.02 2.54 65.81
C GLU A 397 7.18 3.84 65.75
N PRO A 398 5.85 3.78 65.96
CA PRO A 398 5.00 4.96 65.99
C PRO A 398 4.88 5.56 67.40
N CYS A 399 5.24 6.83 67.57
CA CYS A 399 4.94 7.58 68.79
C CYS A 399 3.49 8.07 68.82
N LEU A 400 2.79 7.85 69.95
CA LEU A 400 1.42 8.33 70.21
C LEU A 400 1.39 9.26 71.44
N PRO A 401 0.55 10.32 71.43
CA PRO A 401 0.09 10.99 72.64
C PRO A 401 -1.25 10.39 73.15
N ALA A 402 -1.43 10.37 74.48
CA ALA A 402 -2.70 10.04 75.15
C ALA A 402 -3.59 11.30 75.31
N ALA A 403 -4.84 11.28 75.79
CA ALA A 403 -5.71 10.26 76.41
C ALA A 403 -7.18 10.52 75.98
N SER A 404 -8.22 9.72 76.24
CA SER A 404 -8.64 9.09 77.52
C SER A 404 -9.85 8.13 77.30
N LEU A 405 -10.31 7.44 78.35
CA LEU A 405 -11.42 6.46 78.32
C LEU A 405 -12.49 6.80 79.38
N PRO A 406 -13.76 6.36 79.20
CA PRO A 406 -14.22 5.15 79.92
C PRO A 406 -15.02 4.13 79.06
N ARG A 407 -15.40 3.01 79.71
CA ARG A 407 -16.18 1.84 79.20
C ARG A 407 -17.68 1.98 79.64
N PRO A 408 -18.58 0.95 79.61
CA PRO A 408 -18.56 -0.40 79.01
C PRO A 408 -19.85 -0.88 78.26
N TRP A 409 -19.70 -1.96 77.45
CA TRP A 409 -20.45 -3.24 77.35
C TRP A 409 -21.90 -3.36 77.91
N PRO A 410 -22.81 -4.19 77.32
CA PRO A 410 -22.55 -5.62 77.08
C PRO A 410 -23.13 -6.29 75.81
N SER A 411 -22.86 -7.60 75.71
CA SER A 411 -23.06 -8.51 74.58
C SER A 411 -24.47 -9.12 74.44
N VAL A 412 -24.75 -9.64 73.24
CA VAL A 412 -25.51 -10.90 73.04
C VAL A 412 -24.67 -11.81 72.13
N ALA A 413 -24.81 -13.14 72.26
CA ALA A 413 -23.88 -14.11 71.68
C ALA A 413 -24.57 -15.27 70.93
N CYS A 414 -23.77 -15.94 70.08
CA CYS A 414 -23.89 -17.33 69.62
C CYS A 414 -25.20 -17.85 68.99
N LEU A 415 -25.09 -18.44 67.80
CA LEU A 415 -25.02 -19.91 67.68
C LEU A 415 -24.47 -20.35 66.30
N ALA A 416 -24.09 -21.62 66.17
CA ALA A 416 -23.44 -22.18 64.96
C ALA A 416 -23.70 -23.69 64.81
N THR A 417 -23.69 -24.18 63.55
CA THR A 417 -23.54 -25.60 63.10
C THR A 417 -23.42 -25.56 61.55
N THR A 418 -22.50 -26.15 60.76
CA THR A 418 -21.57 -27.33 60.75
C THR A 418 -22.09 -28.59 60.05
N SER A 419 -21.51 -28.98 58.90
CA SER A 419 -21.40 -30.39 58.45
C SER A 419 -20.25 -30.58 57.40
N THR A 420 -19.75 -31.81 57.17
CA THR A 420 -18.35 -32.01 56.72
C THR A 420 -18.03 -33.35 55.96
N ARG A 421 -17.98 -33.35 54.62
CA ARG A 421 -17.38 -34.45 53.80
C ARG A 421 -16.59 -33.89 52.59
N ARG A 422 -15.31 -34.23 52.29
CA ARG A 422 -14.56 -35.53 52.13
C ARG A 422 -15.02 -36.35 50.92
N GLY A 423 -14.17 -36.90 50.03
CA GLY A 423 -12.68 -36.90 49.89
C GLY A 423 -12.17 -38.26 49.32
N SER A 424 -10.93 -38.50 48.83
CA SER A 424 -9.74 -37.67 48.51
C SER A 424 -8.59 -38.55 47.93
N ARG A 425 -7.51 -37.95 47.35
CA ARG A 425 -6.23 -38.58 46.86
C ARG A 425 -6.34 -39.30 45.48
N ARG A 426 -5.28 -39.65 44.71
CA ARG A 426 -3.81 -39.81 44.98
C ARG A 426 -2.92 -39.53 43.73
N ARG A 427 -1.59 -39.70 43.85
CA ARG A 427 -0.52 -39.61 42.79
C ARG A 427 -0.63 -40.74 41.73
N SER A 428 0.11 -40.85 40.61
CA SER A 428 1.50 -40.40 40.28
C SER A 428 1.82 -40.41 38.77
N SER A 429 2.97 -39.85 38.39
CA SER A 429 3.68 -39.96 37.08
C SER A 429 5.11 -40.53 37.29
N PRO A 430 6.01 -40.68 36.29
CA PRO A 430 5.89 -40.90 34.83
C PRO A 430 6.75 -42.09 34.29
N SER A 431 6.59 -42.50 33.02
CA SER A 431 7.69 -43.16 32.25
C SER A 431 7.48 -43.23 30.73
N THR A 432 8.52 -42.89 29.99
CA THR A 432 8.84 -43.28 28.58
C THR A 432 10.21 -44.03 28.62
N PRO A 433 10.85 -44.48 27.51
CA PRO A 433 10.45 -44.56 26.09
C PRO A 433 10.66 -45.96 25.45
N ARG A 434 10.28 -46.12 24.16
CA ARG A 434 11.13 -46.74 23.09
C ARG A 434 10.41 -46.84 21.73
N SER A 435 11.15 -46.55 20.65
CA SER A 435 10.90 -47.04 19.28
C SER A 435 11.71 -48.34 19.05
N PRO A 436 11.50 -49.11 17.96
CA PRO A 436 12.21 -48.78 16.71
C PRO A 436 11.56 -49.22 15.36
N SER A 437 12.09 -48.64 14.28
CA SER A 437 12.38 -49.25 12.94
C SER A 437 11.30 -49.95 12.08
N ARG A 438 10.91 -49.27 10.99
CA ARG A 438 11.28 -49.58 9.58
C ARG A 438 10.80 -50.91 8.95
N SER A 439 9.91 -50.83 7.96
CA SER A 439 10.07 -51.51 6.65
C SER A 439 9.00 -51.14 5.60
N THR A 440 9.41 -51.11 4.33
CA THR A 440 8.58 -51.21 3.11
C THR A 440 9.10 -52.44 2.34
N PRO A 441 8.29 -53.15 1.54
CA PRO A 441 8.05 -52.72 0.15
C PRO A 441 6.63 -53.02 -0.41
N ALA A 442 6.39 -52.60 -1.65
CA ALA A 442 5.24 -52.97 -2.50
C ALA A 442 5.69 -54.05 -3.55
N PRO A 443 4.99 -54.35 -4.68
CA PRO A 443 3.62 -54.01 -5.11
C PRO A 443 2.81 -55.20 -5.69
N ARG A 444 1.52 -54.97 -6.00
CA ARG A 444 0.62 -55.66 -6.96
C ARG A 444 -0.79 -55.06 -6.77
N SER A 445 -1.74 -55.00 -7.71
CA SER A 445 -1.84 -55.08 -9.18
C SER A 445 -3.37 -55.08 -9.50
N ASP A 446 -3.73 -54.82 -10.76
CA ASP A 446 -5.01 -55.19 -11.40
C ASP A 446 -6.31 -54.34 -11.26
N GLN A 447 -6.74 -53.89 -12.45
CA GLN A 447 -8.10 -53.95 -13.04
C GLN A 447 -9.22 -52.95 -12.69
N ARG A 448 -9.37 -51.98 -13.62
CA ARG A 448 -10.60 -51.64 -14.40
C ARG A 448 -11.97 -51.61 -13.69
N GLY A 449 -12.58 -50.43 -13.66
CA GLY A 449 -14.04 -50.24 -13.54
C GLY A 449 -14.46 -48.82 -13.96
N HIS A 450 -15.32 -48.70 -14.97
CA HIS A 450 -15.95 -47.44 -15.40
C HIS A 450 -17.44 -47.40 -15.01
N PRO A 451 -18.12 -46.24 -15.07
CA PRO A 451 -19.02 -45.83 -13.99
C PRO A 451 -20.48 -46.25 -14.15
N ALA A 452 -21.22 -46.15 -13.03
CA ALA A 452 -22.69 -46.18 -13.02
C ALA A 452 -23.26 -45.07 -12.12
N THR A 453 -24.05 -44.20 -12.73
CA THR A 453 -25.08 -43.33 -12.13
C THR A 453 -26.38 -43.57 -12.94
N PRO A 454 -27.59 -43.11 -12.52
CA PRO A 454 -27.88 -42.14 -11.45
C PRO A 454 -28.92 -42.59 -10.40
N ALA A 455 -29.01 -41.84 -9.29
CA ALA A 455 -30.20 -41.80 -8.43
C ALA A 455 -30.29 -40.48 -7.64
N SER A 456 -31.22 -39.60 -8.02
CA SER A 456 -31.78 -38.60 -7.08
C SER A 456 -32.84 -39.27 -6.19
N PRO A 457 -33.08 -38.77 -4.96
CA PRO A 457 -34.33 -38.00 -4.79
C PRO A 457 -34.35 -36.93 -3.66
N ARG A 458 -35.44 -36.15 -3.67
CA ARG A 458 -36.08 -35.44 -2.54
C ARG A 458 -35.49 -34.10 -2.05
N THR A 459 -36.09 -33.07 -2.65
CA THR A 459 -36.39 -31.73 -2.15
C THR A 459 -36.87 -31.60 -0.68
N ALA A 460 -36.71 -30.35 -0.20
CA ALA A 460 -37.50 -29.62 0.82
C ALA A 460 -37.01 -29.63 2.30
N PRO A 461 -37.32 -28.56 3.10
CA PRO A 461 -37.86 -27.24 2.74
C PRO A 461 -36.99 -26.04 3.22
N ARG A 462 -37.36 -24.82 2.77
CA ARG A 462 -36.78 -23.54 3.22
C ARG A 462 -37.00 -23.30 4.72
N ARG A 463 -36.04 -22.66 5.40
CA ARG A 463 -36.28 -21.84 6.61
C ARG A 463 -36.01 -20.37 6.31
N THR A 464 -37.08 -19.59 6.14
CA THR A 464 -37.02 -18.13 6.08
C THR A 464 -36.71 -17.56 7.46
N VAL A 465 -35.59 -16.84 7.59
CA VAL A 465 -35.36 -15.89 8.68
C VAL A 465 -35.68 -14.50 8.16
N ALA A 466 -36.86 -13.98 8.51
CA ALA A 466 -37.26 -12.63 8.14
C ALA A 466 -36.58 -11.62 9.08
N CYS A 467 -35.48 -10.99 8.65
CA CYS A 467 -34.96 -9.81 9.32
C CYS A 467 -35.81 -8.59 8.97
N ARG A 468 -36.09 -7.72 9.95
CA ARG A 468 -37.08 -6.65 9.81
C ARG A 468 -36.52 -5.45 9.04
N VAL A 469 -37.33 -4.92 8.12
CA VAL A 469 -37.16 -3.56 7.57
C VAL A 469 -37.23 -2.55 8.72
N SER A 470 -36.18 -1.74 8.87
CA SER A 470 -36.21 -0.50 9.67
C SER A 470 -36.13 0.68 8.73
N ALA A 471 -37.23 1.43 8.59
CA ALA A 471 -37.34 2.52 7.63
C ALA A 471 -37.15 3.89 8.30
N SER A 472 -36.02 4.55 8.01
CA SER A 472 -35.77 5.99 8.14
C SER A 472 -34.44 6.30 7.44
N LEU A 473 -34.20 7.45 6.80
CA LEU A 473 -35.00 8.67 6.71
C LEU A 473 -34.91 9.24 5.27
N ARG A 474 -36.03 9.69 4.67
CA ARG A 474 -35.98 10.42 3.39
C ARG A 474 -35.62 11.89 3.64
N MET A 475 -34.42 12.33 3.23
CA MET A 475 -34.16 13.74 2.99
C MET A 475 -34.59 14.14 1.57
N GLN A 476 -35.29 15.28 1.46
CA GLN A 476 -35.77 15.82 0.19
C GLN A 476 -34.73 16.79 -0.39
N ILE A 477 -34.27 16.53 -1.61
CA ILE A 477 -33.47 17.50 -2.39
C ILE A 477 -34.42 18.23 -3.35
N PRO A 478 -34.57 19.56 -3.27
CA PRO A 478 -35.45 20.31 -4.16
C PRO A 478 -34.84 20.43 -5.57
N ARG A 479 -35.52 19.91 -6.58
CA ARG A 479 -35.15 20.11 -7.99
C ARG A 479 -35.30 21.58 -8.38
N LYS A 480 -34.19 22.28 -8.65
CA LYS A 480 -34.21 23.52 -9.44
C LYS A 480 -34.02 23.20 -10.92
N THR A 481 -35.08 23.34 -11.70
CA THR A 481 -35.03 23.27 -13.17
C THR A 481 -34.51 24.59 -13.73
N HIS A 482 -33.37 24.58 -14.41
CA HIS A 482 -32.94 25.68 -15.28
C HIS A 482 -33.17 25.30 -16.74
N GLU A 483 -33.94 26.11 -17.47
CA GLU A 483 -34.12 25.95 -18.91
C GLU A 483 -32.81 26.18 -19.67
N TRP A 484 -32.44 25.25 -20.56
CA TRP A 484 -31.35 25.46 -21.52
C TRP A 484 -31.92 25.87 -22.87
N ARG A 485 -31.69 27.13 -23.28
CA ARG A 485 -32.02 27.61 -24.63
C ARG A 485 -30.78 27.47 -25.55
N PRO A 486 -30.85 26.74 -26.67
CA PRO A 486 -29.72 26.64 -27.59
C PRO A 486 -29.45 27.99 -28.27
N ARG A 487 -28.19 28.45 -28.23
CA ARG A 487 -27.73 29.59 -29.05
C ARG A 487 -27.29 29.12 -30.43
N ARG A 488 -27.41 30.00 -31.42
CA ARG A 488 -27.13 29.71 -32.84
C ARG A 488 -25.63 29.59 -33.11
N ALA A 489 -25.26 28.73 -34.05
CA ALA A 489 -23.89 28.59 -34.53
C ALA A 489 -23.46 29.80 -35.41
N PRO A 490 -22.19 30.26 -35.34
CA PRO A 490 -21.62 31.20 -36.31
C PRO A 490 -21.27 30.54 -37.65
N SER A 491 -21.36 31.30 -38.74
CA SER A 491 -21.00 30.86 -40.10
C SER A 491 -19.50 30.92 -40.37
N ARG A 492 -18.96 29.93 -41.11
CA ARG A 492 -17.62 30.00 -41.71
C ARG A 492 -17.55 31.08 -42.80
N PRO A 493 -16.49 31.92 -42.84
CA PRO A 493 -16.06 32.60 -44.06
C PRO A 493 -15.38 31.63 -45.03
N SER A 494 -15.44 31.93 -46.33
CA SER A 494 -14.81 31.14 -47.40
C SER A 494 -13.35 31.54 -47.68
N SER A 495 -12.62 30.65 -48.34
CA SER A 495 -11.21 30.81 -48.73
C SER A 495 -10.96 31.96 -49.71
N THR A 496 -9.83 32.66 -49.53
CA THR A 496 -9.17 33.46 -50.57
C THR A 496 -7.83 32.81 -50.92
N ARG A 497 -7.62 32.44 -52.19
CA ARG A 497 -6.29 32.14 -52.74
C ARG A 497 -5.64 33.42 -53.23
N LEU A 498 -4.32 33.56 -53.12
CA LEU A 498 -3.46 34.29 -54.06
C LEU A 498 -1.99 33.96 -53.78
N ALA A 499 -1.16 34.05 -54.83
CA ALA A 499 0.26 33.64 -54.88
C ALA A 499 0.49 32.15 -54.56
#